data_AF-A0A519X3S7-F1
#
_entry.id   AF-A0A519X3S7-F1
#
_cell.length_a   1.000
_cell.length_b   1.000
_cell.length_c   1.000
_cell.angle_alpha   90.00
_cell.angle_beta   90.00
_cell.angle_gamma   90.00
#
_symmetry.space_group_name_H-M   'P 1'
#
loop_
_entity.id
_entity.type
_entity.pdbx_description
1 polymer ?
#
loop_
_entity_poly.entity_id
_entity_poly.type
_entity_poly.pdbx_seq_one_letter_code
_entity_poly.pdbx_strand_id
1 'polypeptide(L)' 'MEIKSTLIQEYFKDLTEHQIAQFDQLYELYSFWNAQINVISRKDIDELYERHILHSLGIAKFCSFK' A
#
# COMPACT_ATOMS: atom_id res chain seq x y z
N MET A 1 -5.29 -7.11 -13.96
CA MET A 1 -4.00 -7.06 -13.25
C MET A 1 -4.30 -7.48 -11.82
N GLU A 2 -3.53 -8.41 -11.25
CA GLU A 2 -3.84 -8.92 -9.92
C GLU A 2 -3.38 -7.88 -8.89
N ILE A 3 -4.31 -7.34 -8.10
CA ILE A 3 -4.00 -6.29 -7.13
C ILE A 3 -3.47 -6.98 -5.88
N LYS A 4 -2.15 -6.93 -5.69
CA LYS A 4 -1.44 -7.68 -4.64
C LYS A 4 -0.39 -6.84 -3.94
N SER A 5 -0.26 -7.05 -2.63
CA SER A 5 0.79 -6.44 -1.82
C SER A 5 2.20 -6.95 -2.16
N THR A 6 2.30 -8.07 -2.89
CA THR A 6 3.57 -8.74 -3.23
C THR A 6 4.58 -7.81 -3.90
N LEU A 7 4.11 -6.77 -4.61
CA LEU A 7 4.97 -5.72 -5.17
C LEU A 7 5.88 -5.08 -4.12
N ILE A 8 5.40 -4.89 -2.90
CA ILE A 8 6.17 -4.28 -1.81
C ILE A 8 7.37 -5.17 -1.44
N GLN A 9 7.19 -6.48 -1.44
CA GLN A 9 8.20 -7.46 -1.01
C GLN A 9 9.41 -7.51 -1.97
N GLU A 10 9.22 -7.15 -3.24
CA GLU A 10 10.31 -7.03 -4.22
C GLU A 10 11.35 -5.96 -3.81
N TYR A 11 10.90 -4.88 -3.14
CA TYR A 11 11.71 -3.73 -2.75
C TYR A 11 12.06 -3.70 -1.25
N PHE A 12 11.24 -4.32 -0.41
CA PHE A 12 11.35 -4.36 1.05
C PHE A 12 11.34 -5.82 1.53
N LYS A 13 12.51 -6.46 1.52
CA LYS A 13 12.66 -7.91 1.80
C LYS A 13 12.62 -8.27 3.28
N ASP A 14 12.84 -7.30 4.16
CA ASP A 14 12.96 -7.52 5.61
C ASP A 14 11.62 -7.28 6.34
N LEU A 15 10.50 -7.36 5.64
CA LEU A 15 9.17 -7.25 6.24
C LEU A 15 8.84 -8.49 7.06
N THR A 16 8.32 -8.27 8.26
CA THR A 16 7.80 -9.34 9.11
C THR A 16 6.50 -9.91 8.52
N GLU A 17 6.18 -11.17 8.85
CA GLU A 17 4.93 -11.81 8.45
C GLU A 17 3.70 -10.97 8.85
N HIS A 18 3.75 -10.34 10.03
CA HIS A 18 2.69 -9.47 10.51
C HIS A 18 2.51 -8.23 9.62
N GLN A 19 3.61 -7.59 9.19
CA GLN A 19 3.55 -6.43 8.29
C GLN A 19 3.02 -6.83 6.91
N ILE A 20 3.43 -7.97 6.38
CA ILE A 20 2.92 -8.51 5.10
C ILE A 20 1.40 -8.70 5.20
N ALA A 21 0.93 -9.38 6.25
CA ALA A 21 -0.49 -9.59 6.47
C ALA A 21 -1.28 -8.28 6.61
N GLN A 22 -0.69 -7.23 7.18
CA GLN A 22 -1.30 -5.90 7.21
C GLN A 22 -1.37 -5.26 5.82
N PHE A 23 -0.31 -5.35 5.01
CA PHE A 23 -0.31 -4.82 3.64
C PHE A 23 -1.35 -5.53 2.76
N ASP A 24 -1.55 -6.84 2.92
CA ASP A 24 -2.55 -7.61 2.18
C ASP A 24 -3.99 -7.13 2.42
N GLN A 25 -4.27 -6.57 3.61
CA GLN A 25 -5.59 -6.06 3.96
C GLN A 25 -5.87 -4.65 3.41
N LEU A 26 -4.85 -3.93 2.96
CA LEU A 26 -4.99 -2.51 2.61
C LEU A 26 -5.91 -2.29 1.42
N TYR A 27 -5.86 -3.13 0.38
CA TYR A 27 -6.68 -2.89 -0.80
C TYR A 27 -8.18 -2.98 -0.49
N GLU A 28 -8.60 -4.02 0.23
CA GLU A 28 -10.00 -4.18 0.65
C GLU A 28 -10.43 -3.03 1.56
N LEU A 29 -9.59 -2.68 2.55
CA LEU A 29 -9.87 -1.60 3.49
C LEU A 29 -10.02 -0.25 2.78
N TYR A 30 -9.09 0.10 1.89
CA TYR A 30 -9.16 1.33 1.12
C TYR A 30 -10.35 1.33 0.18
N SER A 31 -10.66 0.21 -0.48
CA SER A 31 -11.84 0.10 -1.36
C SER A 31 -13.14 0.30 -0.59
N PHE A 32 -13.27 -0.32 0.58
CA PHE A 32 -14.42 -0.17 1.46
C PHE A 32 -14.62 1.28 1.90
N TRP A 33 -13.56 1.95 2.33
CA TRP A 33 -13.65 3.35 2.74
C TRP A 33 -13.87 4.28 1.55
N ASN A 34 -13.26 4.03 0.40
CA ASN A 34 -13.39 4.87 -0.79
C ASN A 34 -14.81 4.87 -1.37
N ALA A 35 -15.60 3.82 -1.08
CA ALA A 35 -17.02 3.74 -1.40
C ALA A 35 -17.90 4.65 -0.50
N GLN A 36 -17.44 4.97 0.71
CA GLN A 36 -18.17 5.80 1.67
C GLN A 36 -17.72 7.26 1.63
N ILE A 37 -16.41 7.49 1.61
CA ILE A 37 -15.76 8.80 1.61
C ILE A 37 -14.60 8.80 0.62
N ASN A 38 -14.32 9.91 -0.03
CA ASN A 38 -13.20 9.97 -0.98
C ASN A 38 -11.87 10.01 -0.22
N VAL A 39 -11.18 8.87 -0.15
CA VAL A 39 -9.86 8.72 0.50
C VAL A 39 -8.75 8.79 -0.54
N ILE A 40 -8.98 8.17 -1.70
CA ILE A 40 -8.04 8.05 -2.80
C ILE A 40 -8.80 8.29 -4.11
N SER A 41 -8.15 8.95 -5.05
CA SER A 41 -8.66 9.09 -6.41
C SER A 41 -9.14 7.74 -6.95
N ARG A 42 -10.38 7.70 -7.46
CA ARG A 42 -10.99 6.47 -8.01
C ARG A 42 -10.21 5.89 -9.19
N LYS A 43 -9.38 6.70 -9.85
CA LYS A 43 -8.51 6.24 -10.94
C LYS A 43 -7.26 5.52 -10.43
N ASP A 44 -6.89 5.74 -9.17
CA ASP A 44 -5.64 5.24 -8.59
C ASP A 44 -5.86 4.06 -7.65
N ILE A 45 -7.12 3.67 -7.36
CA ILE A 45 -7.41 2.56 -6.44
C ILE A 45 -6.80 1.24 -6.92
N ASP A 46 -6.89 0.96 -8.24
CA ASP A 46 -6.32 -0.25 -8.83
C ASP A 46 -4.78 -0.27 -8.79
N GLU A 47 -4.16 0.91 -8.62
CA GLU A 47 -2.71 1.11 -8.52
C GLU A 47 -2.27 1.45 -7.08
N LEU A 48 -3.12 1.19 -6.06
CA LEU A 48 -2.90 1.55 -4.66
C LEU A 48 -1.49 1.19 -4.16
N TYR A 49 -1.07 -0.05 -4.39
CA TYR A 49 0.21 -0.55 -3.87
C TYR A 49 1.41 0.16 -4.47
N GLU A 50 1.41 0.45 -5.77
CA GLU A 50 2.51 1.13 -6.44
C GLU A 50 2.50 2.63 -6.12
N ARG A 51 1.38 3.30 -6.41
CA ARG A 51 1.32 4.77 -6.38
C ARG A 51 1.25 5.37 -4.99
N HIS A 52 0.73 4.63 -4.01
CA HIS A 52 0.52 5.16 -2.66
C HIS A 52 1.43 4.47 -1.66
N ILE A 53 1.36 3.14 -1.55
CA ILE A 53 2.06 2.42 -0.49
C ILE A 53 3.57 2.38 -0.77
N LEU A 54 3.98 1.88 -1.94
CA LEU A 54 5.39 1.75 -2.30
C LEU A 54 6.10 3.11 -2.33
N HIS A 55 5.47 4.13 -2.90
CA HIS A 55 6.00 5.50 -2.86
C HIS A 55 6.20 6.03 -1.44
N SER A 56 5.22 5.84 -0.54
CA SER A 56 5.32 6.27 0.86
C SER A 56 6.46 5.54 1.60
N LEU A 57 6.57 4.23 1.41
CA LEU A 57 7.66 3.43 1.97
C LEU A 57 9.03 3.85 1.39
N GLY A 58 9.07 4.22 0.12
CA GLY A 58 10.27 4.77 -0.53
C GLY A 58 10.78 6.03 0.17
N ILE A 59 9.88 6.93 0.57
CA ILE A 59 10.26 8.12 1.36
C ILE A 59 10.77 7.70 2.74
N ALA A 60 10.03 6.84 3.45
CA ALA A 60 10.41 6.38 4.78
C ALA A 60 11.75 5.62 4.83
N LYS A 61 12.17 5.01 3.71
CA LYS A 61 13.47 4.34 3.57
C LYS A 61 14.66 5.30 3.69
N PHE A 62 14.49 6.56 3.27
CA PHE A 62 15.57 7.56 3.25
C PHE A 62 15.35 8.70 4.24
N CYS A 63 14.12 8.94 4.66
CA CYS A 63 13.75 10.00 5.59
C CYS A 63 13.30 9.42 6.92
N SER A 64 14.04 9.73 7.98
CA SER A 64 13.57 9.50 9.35
C SER A 64 12.61 10.62 9.76
N PHE A 65 11.39 10.26 10.13
CA PHE A 65 10.39 11.18 10.66
C PHE A 65 10.56 11.31 12.19
N LYS A 66 10.23 12.49 12.74
CA LYS A 66 10.28 12.79 14.18
C LYS A 66 8.86 12.99 14.72
#